data_AF-A0A7C5GRU4-F1
#
_entry.id   AF-A0A7C5GRU4-F1
#
_cell.length_a   1.000
_cell.length_b   1.000
_cell.length_c   1.000
_cell.angle_alpha   90.00
_cell.angle_beta   90.00
_cell.angle_gamma   90.00
#
_symmetry.space_group_name_H-M   'P 1'
#
loop_
_entity.id
_entity.type
_entity.pdbx_description
1 polymer ?
#
loop_
_entity_poly.entity_id
_entity_poly.type
_entity_poly.pdbx_seq_one_letter_code
_entity_poly.pdbx_strand_id
1 'polypeptide(L)'
;MKIVFDKSEPDILIPCEGTFPYVRGGVSSWIAQLIAGLPQYKFGIVFIGSQRKDYSTKPLYTLSDNLVFMVEIFMFDEEEKPPIEDINGNIEYFEYLEELYNWFRNDNKDEPFPEKIKKL
;
A
#
# COMPACT_ATOMS: atom_id res chain seq x y z
N MET A 1 -11.22 -2.94 -3.70
CA MET A 1 -10.33 -2.68 -4.86
C MET A 1 -11.18 -2.23 -6.03
N LYS A 2 -10.87 -1.08 -6.63
CA LYS A 2 -11.63 -0.51 -7.74
C LYS A 2 -10.73 -0.18 -8.93
N ILE A 3 -10.93 -0.86 -10.05
CA ILE A 3 -10.29 -0.50 -11.32
C ILE A 3 -10.95 0.80 -11.82
N VAL A 4 -10.14 1.85 -11.99
CA VAL A 4 -10.61 3.15 -12.52
C VAL A 4 -10.69 3.08 -14.04
N PHE A 5 -9.63 2.55 -14.67
CA PHE A 5 -9.61 2.19 -16.07
C PHE A 5 -8.51 1.15 -16.34
N ASP A 6 -8.73 0.35 -17.36
CA ASP A 6 -7.81 -0.65 -17.87
C ASP A 6 -7.90 -0.64 -19.40
N LYS A 7 -7.02 0.15 -20.02
CA LYS A 7 -6.99 0.36 -21.48
C LYS A 7 -6.03 -0.61 -22.17
N SER A 8 -4.93 -0.95 -21.51
CA SER A 8 -3.94 -1.92 -21.96
C SER A 8 -2.96 -2.27 -20.84
N GLU A 9 -2.15 -3.32 -21.04
CA GLU A 9 -1.05 -3.69 -20.16
C GLU A 9 0.01 -2.57 -20.05
N PRO A 10 0.40 -2.16 -18.83
CA PRO A 10 1.44 -1.17 -18.61
C PRO A 10 2.85 -1.79 -18.66
N ASP A 11 3.82 -1.03 -19.19
CA ASP A 11 5.24 -1.40 -19.14
C ASP A 11 5.82 -1.15 -17.74
N ILE A 12 5.32 -0.10 -17.07
CA ILE A 12 5.80 0.37 -15.77
C ILE A 12 4.59 0.59 -14.85
N LEU A 13 4.56 -0.10 -13.70
CA LEU A 13 3.54 0.06 -12.68
C LEU A 13 4.12 0.81 -11.47
N ILE A 14 3.49 1.91 -11.05
CA ILE A 14 3.95 2.71 -9.90
C ILE A 14 2.92 2.58 -8.77
N PRO A 15 3.29 2.03 -7.60
CA PRO A 15 2.48 2.10 -6.41
C PRO A 15 2.55 3.51 -5.81
N CYS A 16 1.38 4.08 -5.50
CA CYS A 16 1.21 5.43 -4.99
C CYS A 16 0.41 5.39 -3.69
N GLU A 17 1.10 5.29 -2.56
CA GLU A 17 0.46 5.40 -1.24
C GLU A 17 0.20 6.88 -0.93
N GLY A 18 -1.07 7.28 -0.76
CA GLY A 18 -1.46 8.61 -0.32
C GLY A 18 -0.91 9.78 -1.17
N THR A 19 -0.60 9.55 -2.45
CA THR A 19 0.08 10.51 -3.33
C THR A 19 -0.69 10.73 -4.63
N PHE A 20 -0.12 10.35 -5.79
CA PHE A 20 -0.70 10.59 -7.10
C PHE A 20 -1.93 9.69 -7.34
N PRO A 21 -3.04 10.18 -7.93
CA PRO A 21 -3.26 11.54 -8.42
C PRO A 21 -4.07 12.42 -7.46
N TYR A 22 -4.29 11.99 -6.22
CA TYR A 22 -5.28 12.60 -5.32
C TYR A 22 -4.73 13.58 -4.29
N VAL A 23 -3.41 13.63 -4.12
CA VAL A 23 -2.75 14.53 -3.17
C VAL A 23 -1.78 15.44 -3.92
N ARG A 24 -1.84 16.75 -3.64
CA ARG A 24 -0.86 17.70 -4.19
C ARG A 24 0.44 17.60 -3.43
N GLY A 25 1.56 17.62 -4.14
CA GLY A 25 2.88 17.62 -3.53
C GLY A 25 3.99 17.35 -4.54
N GLY A 26 5.24 17.40 -4.08
CA GLY A 26 6.41 17.15 -4.93
C GLY A 26 6.37 15.78 -5.59
N VAL A 27 6.02 14.73 -4.82
CA VAL A 27 5.95 13.34 -5.32
C VAL A 27 4.90 13.22 -6.43
N SER A 28 3.67 13.68 -6.20
CA SER A 28 2.61 13.58 -7.21
C SER A 28 2.91 14.41 -8.45
N SER A 29 3.48 15.60 -8.30
CA SER A 29 3.90 16.43 -9.43
C SER A 29 5.02 15.78 -10.23
N TRP A 30 5.99 15.16 -9.55
CA TRP A 30 7.07 14.43 -10.21
C TRP A 30 6.54 13.20 -10.97
N ILE A 31 5.62 12.43 -10.39
CA ILE A 31 4.97 11.30 -11.08
C ILE A 31 4.22 11.79 -12.33
N ALA A 32 3.44 12.85 -12.21
CA ALA A 32 2.72 13.43 -13.34
C ALA A 32 3.68 13.85 -14.49
N GLN A 33 4.80 14.50 -14.13
CA GLN A 33 5.83 14.92 -15.07
C GLN A 33 6.58 13.72 -15.67
N LEU A 34 6.85 12.68 -14.89
CA LEU A 34 7.52 11.46 -15.35
C LEU A 34 6.69 10.77 -16.43
N ILE A 35 5.39 10.56 -16.17
CA ILE A 35 4.47 9.93 -17.11
C ILE A 35 4.38 10.76 -18.39
N ALA A 36 4.15 12.08 -18.26
CA ALA A 36 4.04 12.97 -19.42
C ALA A 36 5.36 13.11 -20.21
N GLY A 37 6.50 13.06 -19.53
CA GLY A 37 7.83 13.23 -20.11
C GLY A 37 8.35 11.99 -20.82
N LEU A 38 7.72 10.83 -20.63
CA LEU A 38 8.13 9.56 -21.23
C LEU A 38 6.98 8.89 -22.00
N PRO A 39 6.46 9.53 -23.07
CA PRO A 39 5.31 9.02 -23.82
C PRO A 39 5.56 7.68 -24.52
N GLN A 40 6.82 7.26 -24.67
CA GLN A 40 7.20 5.97 -25.24
C GLN A 40 6.92 4.76 -24.32
N TYR A 41 6.69 5.00 -23.02
CA TYR A 41 6.33 3.95 -22.07
C TYR A 41 4.87 4.09 -21.65
N LYS A 42 4.21 2.95 -21.48
CA LYS A 42 2.88 2.85 -20.90
C LYS A 42 2.99 2.72 -19.39
N PHE A 43 2.34 3.61 -18.67
CA PHE A 43 2.33 3.63 -17.22
C PHE A 43 1.03 3.05 -16.68
N GLY A 44 1.15 2.43 -15.52
CA GLY A 44 0.04 2.06 -14.65
C GLY A 44 0.21 2.66 -13.25
N ILE A 45 -0.89 2.97 -12.59
CA ILE A 45 -0.92 3.47 -11.21
C ILE A 45 -1.71 2.52 -10.31
N VAL A 46 -1.12 2.16 -9.17
CA VAL A 46 -1.83 1.54 -8.05
C VAL A 46 -1.92 2.56 -6.94
N PHE A 47 -3.05 3.24 -6.82
CA PHE A 47 -3.28 4.16 -5.71
C PHE A 47 -3.69 3.37 -4.47
N ILE A 48 -3.00 3.61 -3.36
CA ILE A 48 -3.29 3.00 -2.06
C ILE A 48 -3.63 4.13 -1.07
N GLY A 49 -4.81 4.07 -0.47
CA GLY A 49 -5.28 5.08 0.48
C GLY A 49 -5.92 4.48 1.72
N SER A 50 -6.13 5.31 2.74
CA SER A 50 -6.85 4.95 3.96
C SER A 50 -8.33 4.68 3.68
N GLN A 51 -9.12 5.75 3.54
CA GLN A 51 -10.55 5.72 3.23
C GLN A 51 -10.80 6.63 2.03
N ARG A 52 -11.75 6.27 1.17
CA ARG A 52 -12.09 7.05 -0.03
C ARG A 52 -12.46 8.50 0.29
N LYS A 53 -13.14 8.74 1.41
CA LYS A 53 -13.58 10.07 1.87
C LYS A 53 -12.45 11.03 2.23
N ASP A 54 -11.25 10.50 2.48
CA ASP A 54 -10.07 11.30 2.87
C ASP A 54 -9.41 11.96 1.65
N TYR A 55 -9.82 11.58 0.43
CA TYR A 55 -9.22 12.01 -0.83
C TYR A 55 -10.21 12.74 -1.73
N SER A 56 -9.69 13.48 -2.71
CA SER A 56 -10.52 14.14 -3.70
C SER A 56 -11.33 13.14 -4.52
N THR A 57 -12.58 13.49 -4.86
CA THR A 57 -13.44 12.66 -5.71
C THR A 57 -12.98 12.58 -7.16
N LYS A 58 -12.03 13.44 -7.56
CA LYS A 58 -11.45 13.48 -8.91
C LYS A 58 -9.93 13.60 -8.82
N PRO A 59 -9.19 13.06 -9.80
CA PRO A 59 -7.75 13.31 -9.93
C PRO A 59 -7.43 14.80 -9.91
N LEU A 60 -6.40 15.20 -9.16
CA LEU A 60 -5.94 16.60 -9.07
C LEU A 60 -4.94 16.96 -10.18
N TYR A 61 -4.57 15.98 -11.00
CA TYR A 61 -3.62 16.10 -12.10
C TYR A 61 -4.26 15.61 -13.40
N THR A 62 -3.83 16.19 -14.52
CA THR A 62 -4.16 15.67 -15.84
C THR A 62 -3.53 14.29 -16.01
N LEU A 63 -4.34 13.31 -16.37
CA LEU A 63 -3.88 11.97 -16.68
C LEU A 63 -3.46 11.91 -18.14
N SER A 64 -2.17 11.70 -18.41
CA SER A 64 -1.64 11.61 -19.77
C SER A 64 -2.14 10.36 -20.51
N ASP A 65 -2.14 10.40 -21.84
CA ASP A 65 -2.67 9.31 -22.68
C ASP A 65 -1.94 7.97 -22.49
N ASN A 66 -0.63 8.04 -22.16
CA ASN A 66 0.19 6.87 -21.87
C ASN A 66 0.00 6.33 -20.45
N LEU A 67 -0.90 6.89 -19.63
CA LEU A 67 -1.42 6.24 -18.43
C LEU A 67 -2.58 5.31 -18.83
N VAL A 68 -2.26 4.03 -18.98
CA VAL A 68 -3.15 3.02 -19.56
C VAL A 68 -3.90 2.20 -18.51
N PHE A 69 -3.37 2.14 -17.29
CA PHE A 69 -3.96 1.37 -16.19
C PHE A 69 -4.01 2.20 -14.91
N MET A 70 -5.13 2.17 -14.20
CA MET A 70 -5.22 2.74 -12.86
C MET A 70 -6.20 1.97 -11.98
N VAL A 71 -5.75 1.62 -10.78
CA VAL A 71 -6.57 0.99 -9.75
C VAL A 71 -6.44 1.76 -8.43
N GLU A 72 -7.52 1.74 -7.65
CA GLU A 72 -7.58 2.27 -6.31
C GLU A 72 -7.81 1.14 -5.30
N ILE A 73 -7.04 1.19 -4.22
CA ILE A 73 -7.14 0.28 -3.09
C ILE A 73 -7.28 1.14 -1.84
N PHE A 74 -8.41 1.02 -1.15
CA PHE A 74 -8.66 1.69 0.13
C PHE A 74 -8.66 0.65 1.24
N MET A 75 -7.76 0.81 2.20
CA MET A 75 -7.53 -0.19 3.26
C MET A 75 -8.68 -0.29 4.25
N PHE A 76 -9.41 0.80 4.45
CA PHE A 76 -10.51 0.90 5.39
C PHE A 76 -11.84 1.19 4.70
N ASP A 77 -11.94 1.00 3.37
CA ASP A 77 -13.26 0.94 2.74
C ASP A 77 -13.98 -0.29 3.32
N GLU A 78 -15.26 -0.14 3.65
CA GLU A 78 -16.12 -1.21 4.16
C GLU A 78 -16.49 -2.22 3.06
N GLU A 79 -15.58 -2.50 2.11
CA GLU A 79 -15.73 -3.68 1.27
C GLU A 79 -15.73 -4.91 2.20
N GLU A 80 -16.74 -5.76 2.02
CA GLU A 80 -17.10 -6.87 2.89
C GLU A 80 -15.87 -7.50 3.54
N LYS A 81 -15.66 -7.21 4.83
CA LYS A 81 -14.66 -7.96 5.60
C LYS A 81 -15.02 -9.43 5.42
N PRO A 82 -14.09 -10.30 5.01
CA PRO A 82 -14.38 -11.72 4.92
C PRO A 82 -14.94 -12.17 6.27
N PRO A 83 -15.90 -13.11 6.27
CA PRO A 83 -16.43 -13.64 7.52
C PRO A 83 -15.27 -14.09 8.40
N ILE A 84 -15.29 -13.67 9.66
CA ILE A 84 -14.29 -14.09 10.64
C ILE A 84 -14.58 -15.55 10.96
N GLU A 85 -13.64 -16.43 10.61
CA GLU A 85 -13.68 -17.84 11.02
C GLU A 85 -12.80 -18.04 12.25
N ASP A 86 -13.33 -18.76 13.25
CA ASP A 86 -12.53 -19.19 14.39
C ASP A 86 -11.47 -20.18 13.90
N ILE A 87 -10.20 -19.79 14.06
CA ILE A 87 -9.07 -20.68 13.82
C ILE A 87 -8.53 -21.19 15.16
N ASN A 88 -8.16 -22.47 15.21
CA ASN A 88 -7.38 -22.99 16.32
C ASN A 88 -5.98 -22.38 16.24
N GLY A 89 -5.75 -21.33 17.02
CA GLY A 89 -4.44 -20.70 17.13
C GLY A 89 -3.40 -21.66 17.72
N ASN A 90 -2.13 -21.48 17.34
CA ASN A 90 -1.03 -22.20 17.97
C ASN A 90 -0.61 -21.45 19.23
N ILE A 91 -0.91 -22.02 20.41
CA ILE A 91 -0.59 -21.43 21.72
C ILE A 91 0.91 -21.13 21.84
N GLU A 92 1.78 -22.03 21.39
CA GLU A 92 3.24 -21.83 21.43
C GLU A 92 3.66 -20.60 20.61
N TYR A 93 2.95 -20.33 19.51
CA TYR A 93 3.19 -19.16 18.66
C TYR A 93 2.74 -17.86 19.33
N PHE A 94 1.68 -17.90 20.14
CA PHE A 94 1.23 -16.74 20.91
C PHE A 94 2.17 -16.43 22.08
N GLU A 95 2.62 -17.45 22.82
CA GLU A 95 3.65 -17.31 23.86
C GLU A 95 4.94 -16.71 23.29
N TYR A 96 5.32 -17.17 22.09
CA TYR A 96 6.44 -16.62 21.34
C TYR A 96 6.27 -15.14 20.98
N LEU A 97 5.12 -14.75 20.44
CA LEU A 97 4.84 -13.35 20.07
C LEU A 97 4.84 -12.43 21.30
N GLU A 98 4.37 -12.93 22.45
CA GLU A 98 4.39 -12.21 23.71
C GLU A 98 5.83 -11.97 24.21
N GLU A 99 6.70 -12.99 24.13
CA GLU A 99 8.14 -12.85 24.48
C GLU A 99 8.82 -11.79 23.59
N LEU A 100 8.57 -11.83 22.27
CA LEU A 100 9.11 -10.88 21.32
C LEU A 100 8.62 -9.45 21.59
N TYR A 101 7.31 -9.28 21.81
CA TYR A 101 6.71 -7.99 22.08
C TYR A 101 7.25 -7.37 23.37
N ASN A 102 7.40 -8.17 24.42
CA ASN A 102 7.99 -7.74 25.69
C ASN A 102 9.46 -7.34 25.52
N TRP A 103 10.24 -8.07 24.70
CA TRP A 103 11.63 -7.73 24.40
C TRP A 103 11.77 -6.40 23.65
N PHE A 104 10.89 -6.10 22.68
CA PHE A 104 10.90 -4.80 21.99
C PHE A 104 10.42 -3.64 22.88
N ARG A 105 9.51 -3.92 23.82
CA ARG A 105 8.89 -2.90 24.68
C ARG A 105 9.79 -2.48 25.83
N ASN A 106 10.56 -3.40 26.39
CA ASN A 106 11.61 -3.09 27.34
C ASN A 106 12.82 -2.64 26.53
N ASP A 107 13.40 -1.47 26.81
CA ASP A 107 14.55 -0.89 26.09
C ASP A 107 15.84 -1.69 26.37
N ASN A 108 15.82 -2.97 26.00
CA ASN A 108 16.76 -4.03 26.29
C ASN A 108 17.98 -3.94 25.37
N LYS A 109 18.60 -2.76 25.27
CA LYS A 109 19.76 -2.48 24.41
C LYS A 109 20.96 -3.38 24.71
N ASP A 110 21.05 -3.88 25.93
CA ASP A 110 22.16 -4.72 26.41
C ASP A 110 21.82 -6.22 26.49
N GLU A 111 20.56 -6.62 26.27
CA GLU A 111 20.18 -8.03 26.25
C GLU A 111 20.21 -8.56 24.80
N PRO A 112 20.85 -9.71 24.56
CA PRO A 112 20.88 -10.30 23.23
C PRO A 112 19.46 -10.66 22.79
N PHE A 113 19.19 -10.51 21.50
CA PHE A 113 17.92 -10.93 20.90
C PHE A 113 17.67 -12.41 21.22
N PRO A 114 16.49 -12.79 21.75
CA PRO A 114 16.28 -14.14 22.28
C PRO A 114 16.51 -15.21 21.20
N GLU A 115 17.41 -16.17 21.46
CA GLU A 115 17.82 -17.17 20.47
C GLU A 115 16.69 -18.11 20.03
N LYS A 116 15.68 -18.30 20.88
CA LYS A 116 14.45 -19.02 20.53
C LYS A 116 13.70 -18.36 19.38
N ILE A 117 13.92 -17.06 19.15
CA ILE A 117 13.20 -16.23 18.19
C ILE A 117 13.88 -16.16 16.83
N LYS A 118 15.18 -16.49 16.74
CA LYS A 118 15.95 -16.44 15.48
C LYS A 118 15.67 -17.59 14.50
N LYS A 119 14.89 -18.61 14.89
CA LYS A 119 14.75 -19.87 14.14
C LYS A 119 13.46 -19.99 13.30
N LEU A 120 12.73 -18.90 13.14
CA LEU A 120 11.59 -18.82 12.22
C LEU A 120 12.03 -18.48 10.80
#